data_AF-A0A3D2UGX5-F1
#
_entry.id   AF-A0A3D2UGX5-F1
#
_cell.length_a   1.000
_cell.length_b   1.000
_cell.length_c   1.000
_cell.angle_alpha   90.00
_cell.angle_beta   90.00
_cell.angle_gamma   90.00
#
_symmetry.space_group_name_H-M   'P 1'
#
loop_
_entity.id
_entity.type
_entity.pdbx_description
1 polymer ?
#
loop_
_entity_poly.entity_id
_entity_poly.type
_entity_poly.pdbx_seq_one_letter_code
_entity_poly.pdbx_strand_id
1 'polypeptide(L)'
;MSDVPRGISIDRRQLLRVGAASVGGAGLGLGGFGGLTALSADELARLQERPHLGPAPAKLFAADPIEVVRVGFVGVGLQGGAHVQNFLRIDGVEIVSVGDINRGRAEEVAGWIEADGRPSPTLYTRDEWDFVRMCEEEDLDLVFTSTPWEWHVPVCLSAMENGKHAATEVPAAYTVEDCWKLVEYAEKYQKHCVMMENCNYDRPEMMVFRMARLGLFGELLHAECGYLHDLRAIKFEDKDEGLWRRAHAMVRDGNFYPTHGLGPVANVLDINRGDQLDYLVSMSTPSRGLQQWQREHLPPGDSKRAEQYVQGDVNTTMIKTLHGKTIYVSHDTNLPRPYSRIHMVQGTQGLFHGYPHRVHVEGISPDHQWEDWMDLRDEYDHPIWAQLEERSAGAGHGGMDYIEDYQLVRALREGKPTDMNVYDAAMLSVICPLTEWSVANRSQPVDVPDFTRGRWAEWPRLEFLGAPVVE
;
A
#
# COMPACT_ATOMS: atom_id res chain seq x y z
N MET A 1 32.71 -11.49 -9.57
CA MET A 1 32.61 -10.21 -10.29
C MET A 1 31.14 -9.99 -10.56
N SER A 2 30.44 -9.51 -9.55
CA SER A 2 29.01 -9.20 -9.57
C SER A 2 28.88 -7.69 -9.66
N ASP A 3 28.18 -7.22 -10.70
CA ASP A 3 27.82 -5.81 -10.88
C ASP A 3 26.78 -5.43 -9.83
N VAL A 4 27.24 -5.12 -8.61
CA VAL A 4 26.45 -4.36 -7.64
C VAL A 4 26.50 -2.90 -8.09
N PRO A 5 25.36 -2.24 -8.35
CA PRO A 5 25.35 -0.81 -8.64
C PRO A 5 25.87 -0.06 -7.42
N ARG A 6 27.10 0.44 -7.49
CA ARG A 6 27.69 1.30 -6.46
C ARG A 6 26.95 2.63 -6.44
N GLY A 7 26.50 3.02 -5.26
CA GLY A 7 26.34 4.42 -4.86
C GLY A 7 25.15 5.12 -5.51
N ILE A 8 23.99 4.98 -4.88
CA ILE A 8 22.86 5.87 -5.08
C ILE A 8 22.63 6.61 -3.76
N SER A 9 23.41 7.66 -3.53
CA SER A 9 23.03 8.70 -2.56
C SER A 9 21.95 9.56 -3.22
N ILE A 10 20.88 9.90 -2.48
CA ILE A 10 19.78 10.75 -2.93
C ILE A 10 20.32 12.16 -3.28
N ASP A 11 20.73 12.35 -4.53
CA ASP A 11 20.89 13.67 -5.14
C ASP A 11 19.53 14.08 -5.70
N ARG A 12 19.18 15.37 -5.61
CA ARG A 12 18.03 16.00 -6.29
C ARG A 12 17.88 15.52 -7.75
N ARG A 13 18.97 15.11 -8.39
CA ARG A 13 19.01 14.52 -9.74
C ARG A 13 18.24 13.21 -9.92
N GLN A 14 18.01 12.41 -8.88
CA GLN A 14 17.23 11.16 -8.99
C GLN A 14 15.73 11.36 -8.79
N LEU A 15 15.33 12.23 -7.87
CA LEU A 15 13.95 12.76 -7.83
C LEU A 15 13.59 13.41 -9.17
N LEU A 16 14.55 14.11 -9.80
CA LEU A 16 14.42 14.63 -11.16
C LEU A 16 14.40 13.54 -12.26
N ARG A 17 14.96 12.33 -12.04
CA ARG A 17 14.84 11.22 -13.01
C ARG A 17 13.47 10.54 -12.94
N VAL A 18 12.91 10.38 -11.75
CA VAL A 18 11.53 9.92 -11.56
C VAL A 18 10.54 10.96 -12.14
N GLY A 19 10.81 12.26 -11.96
CA GLY A 19 10.06 13.34 -12.61
C GLY A 19 10.32 13.51 -14.11
N ALA A 20 11.48 13.08 -14.63
CA ALA A 20 11.77 13.13 -16.07
C ALA A 20 11.13 11.98 -16.85
N ALA A 21 10.64 10.94 -16.18
CA ALA A 21 9.76 9.94 -16.81
C ALA A 21 8.33 10.45 -16.99
N SER A 22 7.89 11.45 -16.20
CA SER A 22 6.59 12.12 -16.36
C SER A 22 6.67 13.41 -17.19
N VAL A 23 7.86 13.95 -17.44
CA VAL A 23 8.10 15.09 -18.34
C VAL A 23 9.10 14.66 -19.40
N GLY A 24 8.59 14.27 -20.57
CA GLY A 24 9.39 13.88 -21.74
C GLY A 24 10.60 14.79 -21.91
N GLY A 25 11.79 14.19 -21.92
CA GLY A 25 13.05 14.89 -21.77
C GLY A 25 13.26 16.00 -22.80
N ALA A 26 13.26 17.26 -22.33
CA ALA A 26 13.95 18.36 -23.00
C ALA A 26 14.19 19.54 -22.03
N GLY A 27 15.47 19.78 -21.70
CA GLY A 27 15.97 21.15 -21.49
C GLY A 27 16.05 21.66 -20.05
N LEU A 28 17.30 21.79 -19.57
CA LEU A 28 17.69 22.68 -18.47
C LEU A 28 17.33 24.14 -18.81
N GLY A 29 16.46 24.76 -18.02
CA GLY A 29 16.16 26.18 -18.12
C GLY A 29 15.53 26.71 -16.83
N LEU A 30 16.32 27.39 -16.00
CA LEU A 30 15.82 28.17 -14.87
C LEU A 30 14.95 29.33 -15.40
N GLY A 31 13.68 29.35 -15.01
CA GLY A 31 12.78 30.48 -15.23
C GLY A 31 11.76 30.25 -16.35
N GLY A 32 10.65 29.63 -15.99
CA GLY A 32 9.48 29.48 -16.86
C GLY A 32 8.58 28.43 -16.25
N PHE A 33 7.28 28.69 -16.14
CA PHE A 33 6.29 27.68 -15.76
C PHE A 33 6.56 26.42 -16.58
N GLY A 34 7.01 25.35 -15.91
CA GLY A 34 7.21 24.05 -16.52
C GLY A 34 5.85 23.56 -16.99
N GLY A 35 5.52 23.84 -18.25
CA GLY A 35 4.44 23.15 -18.91
C GLY A 35 4.78 21.68 -18.89
N LEU A 36 3.97 20.89 -18.19
CA LEU A 36 3.92 19.45 -18.36
C LEU A 36 3.74 19.22 -19.87
N THR A 37 4.79 18.77 -20.54
CA THR A 37 4.66 18.31 -21.92
C THR A 37 3.83 17.04 -21.84
N ALA A 38 2.61 17.12 -22.38
CA ALA A 38 1.73 15.98 -22.52
C ALA A 38 2.49 14.82 -23.16
N LEU A 39 2.54 13.67 -22.50
CA LEU A 39 3.13 12.45 -23.06
C LEU A 39 2.37 12.10 -24.35
N SER A 40 3.10 11.82 -25.43
CA SER A 40 2.49 11.27 -26.64
C SER A 40 1.91 9.88 -26.35
N ALA A 41 0.92 9.47 -27.16
CA ALA A 41 0.35 8.12 -27.05
C ALA A 41 1.41 7.02 -27.18
N ASP A 42 2.43 7.23 -28.01
CA ASP A 42 3.55 6.30 -28.20
C ASP A 42 4.46 6.22 -26.96
N GLU A 43 4.68 7.34 -26.25
CA GLU A 43 5.45 7.35 -25.01
C GLU A 43 4.69 6.65 -23.87
N LEU A 44 3.39 6.89 -23.75
CA LEU A 44 2.53 6.21 -22.77
C LEU A 44 2.52 4.70 -23.03
N ALA A 45 2.36 4.30 -24.29
CA ALA A 45 2.38 2.89 -24.68
C ALA A 45 3.71 2.21 -24.34
N ARG A 46 4.85 2.88 -24.55
CA ARG A 46 6.18 2.35 -24.17
C ARG A 46 6.35 2.21 -22.66
N LEU A 47 5.86 3.17 -21.88
CA LEU A 47 5.90 3.10 -20.42
C LEU A 47 4.99 1.99 -19.86
N GLN A 48 4.00 1.55 -20.64
CA GLN A 48 3.11 0.44 -20.34
C GLN A 48 3.53 -0.88 -20.99
N GLU A 49 4.67 -0.93 -21.69
CA GLU A 49 5.17 -2.18 -22.29
C GLU A 49 5.37 -3.23 -21.19
N ARG A 50 4.69 -4.36 -21.34
CA ARG A 50 4.73 -5.46 -20.39
C ARG A 50 5.97 -6.32 -20.63
N PRO A 51 6.67 -6.76 -19.58
CA PRO A 51 7.74 -7.74 -19.72
C PRO A 51 7.21 -9.09 -20.22
N HIS A 52 8.06 -9.84 -20.93
CA HIS A 52 7.70 -11.14 -21.49
C HIS A 52 7.88 -12.29 -20.48
N LEU A 53 6.92 -12.43 -19.55
CA LEU A 53 6.98 -13.41 -18.44
C LEU A 53 6.28 -14.76 -18.72
N GLY A 54 5.74 -14.98 -19.92
CA GLY A 54 4.88 -16.14 -20.22
C GLY A 54 3.48 -16.00 -19.61
N PRO A 55 2.77 -17.10 -19.27
CA PRO A 55 1.53 -17.07 -18.49
C PRO A 55 1.80 -17.02 -16.98
N ALA A 56 0.94 -16.36 -16.20
CA ALA A 56 1.04 -16.40 -14.74
C ALA A 56 0.69 -17.78 -14.18
N PRO A 57 1.13 -18.10 -12.94
CA PRO A 57 0.89 -19.38 -12.29
C PRO A 57 -0.61 -19.73 -12.23
N ALA A 58 -0.93 -21.00 -12.52
CA ALA A 58 -2.31 -21.49 -12.50
C ALA A 58 -2.92 -21.55 -11.09
N LYS A 59 -2.08 -21.63 -10.05
CA LYS A 59 -2.49 -21.62 -8.65
C LYS A 59 -1.79 -20.47 -7.93
N LEU A 60 -2.46 -19.92 -6.93
CA LEU A 60 -1.83 -18.98 -6.01
C LEU A 60 -0.64 -19.65 -5.30
N PHE A 61 0.42 -18.88 -5.12
CA PHE A 61 1.61 -19.37 -4.43
C PHE A 61 1.32 -19.61 -2.95
N ALA A 62 1.85 -20.71 -2.41
CA ALA A 62 1.87 -21.03 -1.00
C ALA A 62 3.24 -21.63 -0.67
N ALA A 63 3.87 -21.14 0.39
CA ALA A 63 5.09 -21.74 0.91
C ALA A 63 4.81 -23.08 1.62
N ASP A 64 5.86 -23.88 1.83
CA ASP A 64 5.78 -24.98 2.79
C ASP A 64 5.53 -24.42 4.21
N PRO A 65 4.80 -25.14 5.09
CA PRO A 65 4.54 -24.68 6.46
C PRO A 65 5.83 -24.42 7.26
N ILE A 66 5.89 -23.27 7.93
CA ILE A 66 7.05 -22.85 8.73
C ILE A 66 6.67 -22.85 10.22
N GLU A 67 7.26 -23.74 11.03
CA GLU A 67 6.86 -23.85 12.46
C GLU A 67 7.08 -22.55 13.24
N VAL A 68 8.28 -21.97 13.08
CA VAL A 68 8.72 -20.69 13.65
C VAL A 68 9.24 -19.82 12.51
N VAL A 69 8.58 -18.68 12.26
CA VAL A 69 8.98 -17.75 11.20
C VAL A 69 10.09 -16.84 11.72
N ARG A 70 11.27 -16.92 11.09
CA ARG A 70 12.42 -16.05 11.41
C ARG A 70 12.37 -14.79 10.57
N VAL A 71 12.34 -13.65 11.24
CA VAL A 71 12.02 -12.35 10.63
C VAL A 71 13.20 -11.40 10.77
N GLY A 72 13.56 -10.75 9.66
CA GLY A 72 14.42 -9.57 9.64
C GLY A 72 13.60 -8.33 9.32
N PHE A 73 13.74 -7.27 10.11
CA PHE A 73 13.07 -5.99 9.86
C PHE A 73 14.02 -4.98 9.23
N VAL A 74 13.60 -4.31 8.16
CA VAL A 74 14.35 -3.24 7.49
C VAL A 74 13.55 -1.94 7.53
N GLY A 75 14.07 -0.94 8.23
CA GLY A 75 13.36 0.28 8.59
C GLY A 75 12.47 0.04 9.80
N VAL A 76 12.92 0.45 10.98
CA VAL A 76 12.20 0.29 12.25
C VAL A 76 11.86 1.64 12.88
N GLY A 77 11.46 2.59 12.03
CA GLY A 77 10.92 3.89 12.43
C GLY A 77 9.60 3.78 13.20
N LEU A 78 8.67 4.73 13.02
CA LEU A 78 7.38 4.68 13.73
C LEU A 78 6.57 3.42 13.36
N GLN A 79 6.35 3.18 12.06
CA GLN A 79 5.57 2.06 11.56
C GLN A 79 6.28 0.71 11.75
N GLY A 80 7.55 0.60 11.33
CA GLY A 80 8.33 -0.63 11.52
C GLY A 80 8.49 -1.02 13.00
N GLY A 81 8.64 -0.04 13.90
CA GLY A 81 8.64 -0.30 15.34
C GLY A 81 7.30 -0.82 15.87
N ALA A 82 6.17 -0.35 15.33
CA ALA A 82 4.85 -0.86 15.68
C ALA A 82 4.67 -2.32 15.23
N HIS A 83 5.13 -2.69 14.02
CA HIS A 83 5.13 -4.09 13.60
C HIS A 83 6.01 -4.97 14.49
N VAL A 84 7.20 -4.51 14.88
CA VAL A 84 8.03 -5.26 15.84
C VAL A 84 7.24 -5.54 17.13
N GLN A 85 6.54 -4.53 17.68
CA GLN A 85 5.71 -4.72 18.87
C GLN A 85 4.55 -5.70 18.65
N ASN A 86 3.92 -5.70 17.46
CA ASN A 86 2.91 -6.70 17.11
C ASN A 86 3.50 -8.10 17.02
N PHE A 87 4.64 -8.27 16.35
CA PHE A 87 5.33 -9.56 16.19
C PHE A 87 5.80 -10.14 17.53
N LEU A 88 6.13 -9.30 18.51
CA LEU A 88 6.39 -9.75 19.89
C LEU A 88 5.15 -10.40 20.56
N ARG A 89 3.93 -10.08 20.08
CA ARG A 89 2.65 -10.62 20.57
C ARG A 89 2.09 -11.77 19.71
N ILE A 90 2.84 -12.21 18.68
CA ILE A 90 2.44 -13.30 17.78
C ILE A 90 3.29 -14.54 18.09
N ASP A 91 2.61 -15.68 18.20
CA ASP A 91 3.24 -16.97 18.49
C ASP A 91 3.89 -17.57 17.24
N GLY A 92 5.02 -18.27 17.40
CA GLY A 92 5.73 -18.93 16.30
C GLY A 92 6.51 -17.94 15.42
N VAL A 93 7.09 -16.92 16.05
CA VAL A 93 7.92 -15.89 15.40
C VAL A 93 9.21 -15.72 16.19
N GLU A 94 10.32 -15.58 15.46
CA GLU A 94 11.62 -15.18 16.00
C GLU A 94 12.11 -13.94 15.24
N ILE A 95 12.44 -12.86 15.96
CA ILE A 95 13.01 -11.65 15.34
C ILE A 95 14.53 -11.79 15.41
N VAL A 96 15.14 -12.12 14.27
CA VAL A 96 16.57 -12.48 14.17
C VAL A 96 17.43 -11.26 13.91
N SER A 97 16.95 -10.31 13.12
CA SER A 97 17.73 -9.13 12.73
C SER A 97 16.88 -7.86 12.61
N VAL A 98 17.53 -6.73 12.86
CA VAL A 98 16.93 -5.39 12.77
C VAL A 98 17.88 -4.49 12.01
N GLY A 99 17.37 -3.81 10.98
CA GLY A 99 18.13 -2.91 10.13
C GLY A 99 17.51 -1.52 10.10
N ASP A 100 18.33 -0.49 10.30
CA ASP A 100 17.93 0.91 10.17
C ASP A 100 19.16 1.80 9.92
N ILE A 101 19.00 2.84 9.12
CA ILE A 101 20.06 3.84 8.91
C ILE A 101 20.30 4.68 10.17
N ASN A 102 19.28 4.80 11.03
CA ASN A 102 19.40 5.38 12.35
C ASN A 102 19.75 4.29 13.36
N ARG A 103 21.05 4.14 13.62
CA ARG A 103 21.58 3.18 14.59
C ARG A 103 20.93 3.28 15.97
N GLY A 104 20.67 4.49 16.46
CA GLY A 104 20.04 4.67 17.78
C GLY A 104 18.62 4.11 17.82
N ARG A 105 17.88 4.22 16.71
CA ARG A 105 16.55 3.62 16.58
C ARG A 105 16.60 2.09 16.51
N ALA A 106 17.56 1.53 15.77
CA ALA A 106 17.77 0.07 15.74
C ALA A 106 18.13 -0.49 17.12
N GLU A 107 19.01 0.19 17.88
CA GLU A 107 19.39 -0.18 19.24
C GLU A 107 18.20 -0.09 20.22
N GLU A 108 17.35 0.94 20.10
CA GLU A 108 16.13 1.07 20.89
C GLU A 108 15.18 -0.12 20.67
N VAL A 109 14.92 -0.47 19.41
CA VAL A 109 14.02 -1.56 19.04
C VAL A 109 14.59 -2.92 19.46
N ALA A 110 15.90 -3.14 19.33
CA ALA A 110 16.55 -4.32 19.89
C ALA A 110 16.37 -4.43 21.41
N GLY A 111 16.45 -3.30 22.13
CA GLY A 111 16.16 -3.25 23.56
C GLY A 111 14.73 -3.66 23.92
N TRP A 112 13.73 -3.36 23.07
CA TRP A 112 12.36 -3.84 23.27
C TRP A 112 12.26 -5.36 23.14
N ILE A 113 12.96 -5.94 22.16
CA ILE A 113 13.00 -7.39 21.92
C ILE A 113 13.67 -8.11 23.10
N GLU A 114 14.77 -7.57 23.61
CA GLU A 114 15.46 -8.09 24.81
C GLU A 114 14.58 -7.98 26.07
N ALA A 115 13.86 -6.87 26.23
CA ALA A 115 12.96 -6.66 27.36
C ALA A 115 11.76 -7.62 27.37
N ASP A 116 11.33 -8.11 26.20
CA ASP A 116 10.35 -9.19 26.04
C ASP A 116 10.92 -10.57 26.41
N GLY A 117 12.22 -10.67 26.71
CA GLY A 117 12.91 -11.91 27.07
C GLY A 117 13.40 -12.73 25.88
N ARG A 118 13.42 -12.14 24.68
CA ARG A 118 13.93 -12.79 23.45
C ARG A 118 15.42 -12.48 23.24
N PRO A 119 16.15 -13.28 22.44
CA PRO A 119 17.54 -12.98 22.09
C PRO A 119 17.70 -11.61 21.41
N SER A 120 18.84 -10.97 21.65
CA SER A 120 19.20 -9.72 20.97
C SER A 120 19.34 -9.95 19.47
N PRO A 121 18.66 -9.17 18.60
CA PRO A 121 18.75 -9.33 17.16
C PRO A 121 20.09 -8.80 16.62
N THR A 122 20.56 -9.35 15.49
CA THR A 122 21.71 -8.77 14.78
C THR A 122 21.34 -7.42 14.18
N LEU A 123 22.17 -6.41 14.41
CA LEU A 123 21.95 -5.05 13.91
C LEU A 123 22.63 -4.80 12.55
N TYR A 124 21.87 -4.29 11.60
CA TYR A 124 22.32 -3.85 10.26
C TYR A 124 22.13 -2.34 10.10
N THR A 125 23.19 -1.58 10.41
CA THR A 125 23.15 -0.12 10.58
C THR A 125 24.29 0.61 9.87
N ARG A 126 24.98 -0.03 8.91
CA ARG A 126 26.15 0.58 8.24
C ARG A 126 25.78 1.75 7.33
N ASP A 127 24.81 1.54 6.45
CA ASP A 127 24.34 2.48 5.44
C ASP A 127 22.96 2.02 4.91
N GLU A 128 22.40 2.77 3.97
CA GLU A 128 21.09 2.48 3.36
C GLU A 128 21.00 1.14 2.62
N TRP A 129 22.13 0.49 2.31
CA TRP A 129 22.19 -0.80 1.61
C TRP A 129 22.53 -1.98 2.54
N ASP A 130 22.67 -1.76 3.85
CA ASP A 130 23.09 -2.82 4.79
C ASP A 130 22.08 -3.97 4.88
N PHE A 131 20.83 -3.75 4.43
CA PHE A 131 19.82 -4.79 4.27
C PHE A 131 20.23 -5.90 3.28
N VAL A 132 21.12 -5.61 2.31
CA VAL A 132 21.65 -6.63 1.40
C VAL A 132 22.46 -7.65 2.18
N ARG A 133 23.34 -7.19 3.09
CA ARG A 133 24.08 -8.10 3.97
C ARG A 133 23.16 -8.87 4.89
N MET A 134 22.11 -8.23 5.42
CA MET A 134 21.09 -8.93 6.20
C MET A 134 20.47 -10.08 5.41
N CYS A 135 20.13 -9.82 4.14
CA CYS A 135 19.57 -10.85 3.27
C CYS A 135 20.61 -11.94 2.90
N GLU A 136 21.91 -11.64 2.84
CA GLU A 136 22.94 -12.61 2.49
C GLU A 136 23.43 -13.45 3.70
N GLU A 137 23.56 -12.82 4.87
CA GLU A 137 24.22 -13.38 6.06
C GLU A 137 23.25 -14.10 7.00
N GLU A 138 21.99 -13.62 7.11
CA GLU A 138 21.01 -14.15 8.05
C GLU A 138 20.15 -15.28 7.46
N ASP A 139 19.87 -16.26 8.31
CA ASP A 139 18.95 -17.36 8.02
C ASP A 139 17.52 -16.94 8.39
N LEU A 140 16.90 -16.19 7.47
CA LEU A 140 15.55 -15.62 7.59
C LEU A 140 14.55 -16.35 6.70
N ASP A 141 13.30 -16.41 7.16
CA ASP A 141 12.17 -16.87 6.36
C ASP A 141 11.43 -15.68 5.73
N LEU A 142 11.37 -14.55 6.44
CA LEU A 142 10.68 -13.31 6.05
C LEU A 142 11.58 -12.09 6.26
N VAL A 143 11.60 -11.19 5.27
CA VAL A 143 12.11 -9.82 5.42
C VAL A 143 10.92 -8.86 5.34
N PHE A 144 10.74 -8.05 6.37
CA PHE A 144 9.67 -7.07 6.48
C PHE A 144 10.26 -5.66 6.34
N THR A 145 9.74 -4.85 5.41
CA THR A 145 10.23 -3.49 5.20
C THR A 145 9.17 -2.41 5.47
N SER A 146 9.56 -1.41 6.26
CA SER A 146 8.78 -0.20 6.57
C SER A 146 9.62 1.06 6.32
N THR A 147 10.42 1.04 5.26
CA THR A 147 11.31 2.13 4.85
C THR A 147 10.55 3.24 4.11
N PRO A 148 11.20 4.36 3.76
CA PRO A 148 10.66 5.28 2.74
C PRO A 148 10.35 4.56 1.41
N TRP A 149 9.40 5.10 0.65
CA TRP A 149 8.81 4.44 -0.53
C TRP A 149 9.83 3.97 -1.57
N GLU A 150 10.94 4.69 -1.77
CA GLU A 150 12.01 4.34 -2.72
C GLU A 150 12.78 3.06 -2.36
N TRP A 151 12.67 2.60 -1.11
CA TRP A 151 13.40 1.45 -0.60
C TRP A 151 12.56 0.16 -0.54
N HIS A 152 11.23 0.25 -0.66
CA HIS A 152 10.34 -0.91 -0.63
C HIS A 152 10.77 -1.98 -1.64
N VAL A 153 10.88 -1.61 -2.92
CA VAL A 153 11.21 -2.54 -4.00
C VAL A 153 12.63 -3.09 -3.85
N PRO A 154 13.70 -2.27 -3.68
CA PRO A 154 15.05 -2.80 -3.45
C PRO A 154 15.15 -3.84 -2.34
N VAL A 155 14.47 -3.62 -1.21
CA VAL A 155 14.48 -4.56 -0.08
C VAL A 155 13.73 -5.85 -0.44
N CYS A 156 12.53 -5.75 -1.01
CA CYS A 156 11.77 -6.93 -1.42
C CYS A 156 12.51 -7.79 -2.46
N LEU A 157 13.15 -7.16 -3.45
CA LEU A 157 13.93 -7.87 -4.46
C LEU A 157 15.14 -8.58 -3.83
N SER A 158 15.89 -7.91 -2.95
CA SER A 158 17.04 -8.50 -2.26
C SER A 158 16.64 -9.69 -1.37
N ALA A 159 15.51 -9.58 -0.67
CA ALA A 159 14.96 -10.67 0.12
C ALA A 159 14.65 -11.90 -0.74
N MET A 160 13.86 -11.73 -1.81
CA MET A 160 13.46 -12.83 -2.69
C MET A 160 14.64 -13.47 -3.42
N GLU A 161 15.62 -12.68 -3.89
CA GLU A 161 16.85 -13.20 -4.50
C GLU A 161 17.64 -14.10 -3.55
N ASN A 162 17.60 -13.80 -2.27
CA ASN A 162 18.24 -14.58 -1.21
C ASN A 162 17.30 -15.63 -0.58
N GLY A 163 16.24 -16.02 -1.30
CA GLY A 163 15.35 -17.11 -0.92
C GLY A 163 14.40 -16.80 0.24
N LYS A 164 14.18 -15.53 0.57
CA LYS A 164 13.32 -15.08 1.68
C LYS A 164 11.97 -14.59 1.16
N HIS A 165 10.92 -14.75 1.95
CA HIS A 165 9.66 -14.06 1.70
C HIS A 165 9.84 -12.56 1.97
N ALA A 166 9.04 -11.74 1.29
CA ALA A 166 9.07 -10.29 1.44
C ALA A 166 7.70 -9.77 1.87
N ALA A 167 7.69 -8.86 2.83
CA ALA A 167 6.54 -8.03 3.18
C ALA A 167 6.97 -6.55 3.14
N THR A 168 6.11 -5.68 2.63
CA THR A 168 6.39 -4.24 2.53
C THR A 168 5.19 -3.43 2.99
N GLU A 169 5.48 -2.33 3.65
CA GLU A 169 4.52 -1.25 3.86
C GLU A 169 3.99 -0.66 2.55
N VAL A 170 2.91 0.11 2.67
CA VAL A 170 2.19 0.68 1.53
C VAL A 170 2.79 2.00 1.03
N PRO A 171 2.66 2.32 -0.28
CA PRO A 171 2.41 1.38 -1.37
C PRO A 171 3.65 0.52 -1.65
N ALA A 172 3.48 -0.68 -2.19
CA ALA A 172 4.60 -1.58 -2.49
C ALA A 172 5.56 -1.04 -3.56
N ALA A 173 5.05 -0.21 -4.48
CA ALA A 173 5.84 0.42 -5.53
C ALA A 173 5.20 1.75 -5.97
N TYR A 174 5.94 2.57 -6.72
CA TYR A 174 5.40 3.79 -7.31
C TYR A 174 5.78 4.01 -8.78
N THR A 175 6.39 3.02 -9.43
CA THR A 175 6.60 2.99 -10.88
C THR A 175 5.98 1.71 -11.47
N VAL A 176 5.55 1.77 -12.73
CA VAL A 176 5.00 0.58 -13.42
C VAL A 176 6.06 -0.51 -13.57
N GLU A 177 7.30 -0.12 -13.86
CA GLU A 177 8.45 -1.03 -13.96
C GLU A 177 8.68 -1.79 -12.65
N ASP A 178 8.67 -1.10 -11.52
CA ASP A 178 8.90 -1.76 -10.24
C ASP A 178 7.73 -2.65 -9.81
N CYS A 179 6.48 -2.28 -10.16
CA CYS A 179 5.33 -3.16 -9.98
C CYS A 179 5.54 -4.49 -10.72
N TRP A 180 6.05 -4.44 -11.96
CA TRP A 180 6.39 -5.65 -12.72
C TRP A 180 7.56 -6.40 -12.09
N LYS A 181 8.64 -5.73 -11.66
CA LYS A 181 9.79 -6.41 -11.01
C LYS A 181 9.38 -7.21 -9.77
N LEU A 182 8.46 -6.67 -8.95
CA LEU A 182 7.94 -7.40 -7.80
C LEU A 182 7.28 -8.72 -8.23
N VAL A 183 6.41 -8.67 -9.25
CA VAL A 183 5.74 -9.86 -9.82
C VAL A 183 6.77 -10.83 -10.40
N GLU A 184 7.72 -10.34 -11.19
CA GLU A 184 8.80 -11.13 -11.80
C GLU A 184 9.59 -11.91 -10.77
N TYR A 185 10.00 -11.25 -9.68
CA TYR A 185 10.83 -11.84 -8.66
C TYR A 185 10.04 -12.83 -7.81
N ALA A 186 8.82 -12.49 -7.42
CA ALA A 186 7.95 -13.40 -6.68
C ALA A 186 7.72 -14.70 -7.45
N GLU A 187 7.50 -14.62 -8.76
CA GLU A 187 7.36 -15.78 -9.62
C GLU A 187 8.68 -16.53 -9.86
N LYS A 188 9.77 -15.83 -10.14
CA LYS A 188 11.07 -16.44 -10.41
C LYS A 188 11.60 -17.21 -9.20
N TYR A 189 11.49 -16.63 -8.02
CA TYR A 189 12.02 -17.19 -6.78
C TYR A 189 10.99 -18.01 -6.00
N GLN A 190 9.73 -18.00 -6.43
CA GLN A 190 8.62 -18.68 -5.76
C GLN A 190 8.57 -18.26 -4.28
N LYS A 191 8.36 -16.96 -4.07
CA LYS A 191 8.28 -16.34 -2.74
C LYS A 191 7.07 -15.43 -2.64
N HIS A 192 6.42 -15.44 -1.48
CA HIS A 192 5.48 -14.39 -1.12
C HIS A 192 6.16 -13.01 -1.18
N CYS A 193 5.47 -12.07 -1.81
CA CYS A 193 5.74 -10.65 -1.76
C CYS A 193 4.41 -9.96 -1.44
N VAL A 194 4.27 -9.49 -0.20
CA VAL A 194 3.00 -9.01 0.35
C VAL A 194 3.09 -7.52 0.62
N MET A 195 2.08 -6.77 0.21
CA MET A 195 1.89 -5.40 0.65
C MET A 195 1.00 -5.41 1.87
N MET A 196 1.44 -4.74 2.94
CA MET A 196 0.77 -4.67 4.23
C MET A 196 -0.29 -3.57 4.21
N GLU A 197 -1.41 -3.84 3.51
CA GLU A 197 -2.61 -3.00 3.53
C GLU A 197 -3.51 -3.29 4.73
N ASN A 198 -3.15 -2.70 5.88
CA ASN A 198 -3.85 -2.86 7.14
C ASN A 198 -5.34 -2.53 7.09
N CYS A 199 -5.77 -1.58 6.24
CA CYS A 199 -7.18 -1.16 6.17
C CYS A 199 -8.10 -2.28 5.68
N ASN A 200 -7.58 -3.31 5.00
CA ASN A 200 -8.35 -4.51 4.66
C ASN A 200 -8.85 -5.28 5.89
N TYR A 201 -8.18 -5.08 7.03
CA TYR A 201 -8.43 -5.79 8.28
C TYR A 201 -9.16 -4.92 9.31
N ASP A 202 -9.54 -3.69 8.97
CA ASP A 202 -10.38 -2.87 9.86
C ASP A 202 -11.78 -3.50 9.98
N ARG A 203 -12.42 -3.35 11.16
CA ARG A 203 -13.70 -4.01 11.45
C ARG A 203 -14.82 -3.62 10.49
N PRO A 204 -15.04 -2.33 10.16
CA PRO A 204 -16.06 -1.96 9.18
C PRO A 204 -15.79 -2.60 7.83
N GLU A 205 -14.56 -2.53 7.34
CA GLU A 205 -14.13 -3.07 6.06
C GLU A 205 -14.33 -4.59 5.97
N MET A 206 -13.94 -5.33 7.01
CA MET A 206 -14.14 -6.79 7.04
C MET A 206 -15.62 -7.18 7.16
N MET A 207 -16.42 -6.41 7.90
CA MET A 207 -17.86 -6.63 8.00
C MET A 207 -18.56 -6.34 6.66
N VAL A 208 -18.21 -5.24 5.99
CA VAL A 208 -18.72 -4.91 4.64
C VAL A 208 -18.33 -5.98 3.63
N PHE A 209 -17.08 -6.46 3.68
CA PHE A 209 -16.64 -7.60 2.88
C PHE A 209 -17.52 -8.83 3.10
N ARG A 210 -17.77 -9.20 4.36
CA ARG A 210 -18.63 -10.34 4.69
C ARG A 210 -20.07 -10.14 4.23
N MET A 211 -20.66 -8.97 4.45
CA MET A 211 -22.02 -8.64 4.00
C MET A 211 -22.15 -8.74 2.48
N ALA A 212 -21.15 -8.24 1.75
CA ALA A 212 -21.09 -8.37 0.29
C ALA A 212 -21.01 -9.83 -0.14
N ARG A 213 -20.18 -10.65 0.53
CA ARG A 213 -20.07 -12.10 0.27
C ARG A 213 -21.37 -12.86 0.51
N LEU A 214 -22.10 -12.47 1.56
CA LEU A 214 -23.42 -13.02 1.88
C LEU A 214 -24.54 -12.49 0.95
N GLY A 215 -24.22 -11.62 -0.01
CA GLY A 215 -25.15 -11.14 -1.02
C GLY A 215 -26.08 -10.01 -0.56
N LEU A 216 -25.85 -9.42 0.62
CA LEU A 216 -26.75 -8.39 1.18
C LEU A 216 -26.85 -7.13 0.30
N PHE A 217 -25.78 -6.81 -0.43
CA PHE A 217 -25.78 -5.65 -1.33
C PHE A 217 -26.29 -5.99 -2.74
N GLY A 218 -26.61 -7.26 -3.03
CA GLY A 218 -26.99 -7.71 -4.38
C GLY A 218 -25.82 -7.62 -5.37
N GLU A 219 -26.10 -7.20 -6.61
CA GLU A 219 -25.06 -6.98 -7.62
C GLU A 219 -24.32 -5.67 -7.32
N LEU A 220 -23.00 -5.74 -7.08
CA LEU A 220 -22.16 -4.59 -6.77
C LEU A 220 -21.86 -3.77 -8.04
N LEU A 221 -22.09 -2.46 -7.98
CA LEU A 221 -22.03 -1.57 -9.16
C LEU A 221 -21.00 -0.45 -9.01
N HIS A 222 -20.88 0.10 -7.80
CA HIS A 222 -20.08 1.29 -7.57
C HIS A 222 -19.42 1.28 -6.19
N ALA A 223 -18.26 1.89 -6.08
CA ALA A 223 -17.59 2.14 -4.82
C ALA A 223 -16.89 3.50 -4.81
N GLU A 224 -16.74 4.07 -3.61
CA GLU A 224 -15.94 5.27 -3.38
C GLU A 224 -14.96 5.04 -2.24
N CYS A 225 -13.72 5.49 -2.42
CA CYS A 225 -12.66 5.35 -1.44
C CYS A 225 -11.61 6.44 -1.55
N GLY A 226 -10.65 6.45 -0.62
CA GLY A 226 -9.50 7.34 -0.72
C GLY A 226 -8.62 7.34 0.51
N TYR A 227 -7.61 8.21 0.48
CA TYR A 227 -6.81 8.56 1.65
C TYR A 227 -6.88 10.06 1.88
N LEU A 228 -7.70 10.45 2.87
CA LEU A 228 -7.98 11.85 3.14
C LEU A 228 -7.65 12.18 4.61
N HIS A 229 -6.41 12.61 4.83
CA HIS A 229 -5.79 12.76 6.14
C HIS A 229 -4.89 14.00 6.16
N ASP A 230 -5.13 14.95 7.07
CA ASP A 230 -4.28 16.15 7.18
C ASP A 230 -2.85 15.81 7.65
N LEU A 231 -1.95 15.63 6.69
CA LEU A 231 -0.54 15.32 6.92
C LEU A 231 0.37 16.55 6.88
N ARG A 232 -0.18 17.78 6.90
CA ARG A 232 0.63 18.98 6.72
C ARG A 232 1.69 19.10 7.82
N ALA A 233 1.33 18.93 9.08
CA ALA A 233 2.28 19.00 10.19
C ALA A 233 3.39 17.94 10.08
N ILE A 234 3.01 16.69 9.76
CA ILE A 234 3.93 15.57 9.56
C ILE A 234 4.91 15.88 8.42
N LYS A 235 4.43 16.34 7.26
CA LYS A 235 5.28 16.67 6.11
C LYS A 235 6.33 17.74 6.42
N PHE A 236 6.12 18.63 7.39
CA PHE A 236 7.04 19.72 7.71
C PHE A 236 7.94 19.46 8.92
N GLU A 237 7.85 18.31 9.57
CA GLU A 237 8.75 17.95 10.65
C GLU A 237 10.19 17.66 10.13
N ASP A 238 11.18 17.79 10.99
CA ASP A 238 12.61 17.54 10.68
C ASP A 238 13.06 16.14 11.12
N LYS A 239 12.13 15.19 11.11
CA LYS A 239 12.29 13.81 11.54
C LYS A 239 11.31 12.91 10.78
N ASP A 240 11.37 11.61 11.03
CA ASP A 240 10.37 10.63 10.60
C ASP A 240 9.94 10.84 9.11
N GLU A 241 8.65 11.02 8.82
CA GLU A 241 8.16 11.17 7.45
C GLU A 241 8.51 12.52 6.81
N GLY A 242 8.66 13.57 7.61
CA GLY A 242 9.02 14.90 7.10
C GLY A 242 10.38 14.97 6.42
N LEU A 243 11.25 13.97 6.65
CA LEU A 243 12.55 13.85 5.99
C LEU A 243 12.47 13.43 4.52
N TRP A 244 11.41 12.74 4.11
CA TRP A 244 11.32 12.15 2.77
C TRP A 244 9.96 12.38 2.08
N ARG A 245 8.83 12.29 2.80
CA ARG A 245 7.48 12.31 2.20
C ARG A 245 7.16 13.64 1.54
N ARG A 246 7.62 14.76 2.12
CA ARG A 246 7.45 16.11 1.55
C ARG A 246 8.12 16.27 0.19
N ALA A 247 9.26 15.60 -0.02
CA ALA A 247 10.02 15.71 -1.27
C ALA A 247 9.21 15.24 -2.48
N HIS A 248 8.34 14.22 -2.32
CA HIS A 248 7.45 13.77 -3.40
C HIS A 248 6.46 14.86 -3.83
N ALA A 249 5.88 15.61 -2.88
CA ALA A 249 4.95 16.70 -3.18
C ALA A 249 5.61 17.85 -3.97
N MET A 250 6.93 17.96 -3.91
CA MET A 250 7.70 18.99 -4.65
C MET A 250 7.85 18.68 -6.14
N VAL A 251 7.79 17.40 -6.54
CA VAL A 251 8.16 16.99 -7.91
C VAL A 251 7.13 16.13 -8.64
N ARG A 252 6.09 15.65 -7.94
CA ARG A 252 5.05 14.76 -8.51
C ARG A 252 3.66 15.36 -8.33
N ASP A 253 2.72 15.01 -9.20
CA ASP A 253 1.31 15.39 -9.08
C ASP A 253 0.39 14.23 -9.48
N GLY A 254 -0.39 13.72 -8.51
CA GLY A 254 -1.21 12.51 -8.64
C GLY A 254 -1.67 11.99 -7.27
N ASN A 255 -2.15 10.75 -7.22
CA ASN A 255 -2.48 10.04 -5.99
C ASN A 255 -1.29 9.16 -5.56
N PHE A 256 -0.58 9.51 -4.49
CA PHE A 256 0.59 8.75 -4.04
C PHE A 256 0.30 7.69 -2.99
N TYR A 257 -0.98 7.54 -2.61
CA TYR A 257 -1.36 6.71 -1.48
C TYR A 257 -2.77 6.11 -1.68
N PRO A 258 -2.97 5.35 -2.78
CA PRO A 258 -4.29 4.85 -3.17
C PRO A 258 -4.77 3.67 -2.32
N THR A 259 -3.84 2.98 -1.65
CA THR A 259 -4.03 1.61 -1.16
C THR A 259 -5.05 1.53 -0.02
N HIS A 260 -4.98 2.42 0.98
CA HIS A 260 -5.86 2.36 2.16
C HIS A 260 -7.35 2.39 1.84
N GLY A 261 -7.74 3.20 0.85
CA GLY A 261 -9.12 3.22 0.38
C GLY A 261 -9.41 2.11 -0.62
N LEU A 262 -8.49 1.88 -1.57
CA LEU A 262 -8.73 1.01 -2.71
C LEU A 262 -8.64 -0.47 -2.36
N GLY A 263 -7.79 -0.88 -1.43
CA GLY A 263 -7.63 -2.28 -1.00
C GLY A 263 -8.95 -2.90 -0.54
N PRO A 264 -9.65 -2.31 0.44
CA PRO A 264 -10.91 -2.88 0.94
C PRO A 264 -11.98 -2.94 -0.15
N VAL A 265 -12.08 -1.90 -0.98
CA VAL A 265 -13.00 -1.86 -2.13
C VAL A 265 -12.64 -2.92 -3.16
N ALA A 266 -11.36 -3.10 -3.49
CA ALA A 266 -10.89 -4.09 -4.44
C ALA A 266 -11.25 -5.52 -3.99
N ASN A 267 -11.12 -5.81 -2.69
CA ASN A 267 -11.52 -7.09 -2.11
C ASN A 267 -13.03 -7.34 -2.25
N VAL A 268 -13.84 -6.33 -1.93
CA VAL A 268 -15.31 -6.41 -2.05
C VAL A 268 -15.75 -6.61 -3.50
N LEU A 269 -15.07 -5.98 -4.46
CA LEU A 269 -15.42 -6.02 -5.87
C LEU A 269 -14.83 -7.19 -6.66
N ASP A 270 -14.13 -8.13 -6.00
CA ASP A 270 -13.46 -9.28 -6.60
C ASP A 270 -12.33 -8.94 -7.58
N ILE A 271 -11.65 -7.80 -7.38
CA ILE A 271 -10.51 -7.42 -8.23
C ILE A 271 -9.39 -8.45 -8.09
N ASN A 272 -8.80 -8.85 -9.23
CA ASN A 272 -7.82 -9.93 -9.39
C ASN A 272 -8.34 -11.36 -9.09
N ARG A 273 -9.64 -11.52 -8.79
CA ARG A 273 -10.26 -12.82 -8.42
C ARG A 273 -11.72 -12.92 -8.90
N GLY A 274 -11.98 -12.46 -10.13
CA GLY A 274 -13.32 -12.45 -10.73
C GLY A 274 -13.68 -11.14 -11.45
N ASP A 275 -12.92 -10.07 -11.26
CA ASP A 275 -12.96 -8.83 -12.04
C ASP A 275 -11.53 -8.24 -12.07
N GLN A 276 -11.33 -7.17 -12.84
CA GLN A 276 -10.05 -6.48 -12.92
C GLN A 276 -10.25 -4.99 -13.17
N LEU A 277 -9.31 -4.15 -12.74
CA LEU A 277 -9.27 -2.75 -13.18
C LEU A 277 -8.90 -2.71 -14.67
N ASP A 278 -9.64 -1.90 -15.44
CA ASP A 278 -9.49 -1.76 -16.89
C ASP A 278 -8.70 -0.49 -17.23
N TYR A 279 -9.28 0.68 -16.98
CA TYR A 279 -8.63 1.98 -17.19
C TYR A 279 -9.03 2.99 -16.11
N LEU A 280 -8.24 4.06 -15.98
CA LEU A 280 -8.53 5.18 -15.09
C LEU A 280 -8.44 6.55 -15.77
N VAL A 281 -9.08 7.55 -15.16
CA VAL A 281 -8.93 8.97 -15.46
C VAL A 281 -8.71 9.72 -14.14
N SER A 282 -7.71 10.57 -14.08
CA SER A 282 -7.29 11.31 -12.89
C SER A 282 -7.09 12.81 -13.15
N MET A 283 -7.49 13.62 -12.18
CA MET A 283 -7.37 15.08 -12.18
C MET A 283 -6.85 15.56 -10.82
N SER A 284 -6.03 16.61 -10.83
CA SER A 284 -5.56 17.29 -9.63
C SER A 284 -6.09 18.73 -9.59
N THR A 285 -6.44 19.20 -8.39
CA THR A 285 -6.68 20.63 -8.14
C THR A 285 -5.35 21.40 -8.17
N PRO A 286 -5.36 22.75 -8.15
CA PRO A 286 -4.15 23.49 -7.85
C PRO A 286 -3.54 23.08 -6.50
N SER A 287 -2.22 23.10 -6.41
CA SER A 287 -1.46 23.00 -5.17
C SER A 287 -1.52 24.34 -4.42
N ARG A 288 -2.02 24.39 -3.18
CA ARG A 288 -2.08 25.61 -2.35
C ARG A 288 -1.80 25.34 -0.87
N GLY A 289 -2.31 24.23 -0.35
CA GLY A 289 -2.36 23.91 1.08
C GLY A 289 -0.99 23.89 1.75
N LEU A 290 0.00 23.17 1.18
CA LEU A 290 1.36 23.13 1.72
C LEU A 290 2.07 24.48 1.64
N GLN A 291 1.85 25.26 0.58
CA GLN A 291 2.46 26.59 0.46
C GLN A 291 1.86 27.56 1.47
N GLN A 292 0.56 27.45 1.75
CA GLN A 292 -0.09 28.23 2.79
C GLN A 292 0.45 27.84 4.17
N TRP A 293 0.44 26.53 4.47
CA TRP A 293 0.85 26.00 5.76
C TRP A 293 2.29 26.43 6.11
N GLN A 294 3.24 26.31 5.17
CA GLN A 294 4.64 26.69 5.41
C GLN A 294 4.81 28.18 5.71
N ARG A 295 3.99 29.06 5.11
CA ARG A 295 4.06 30.51 5.36
C ARG A 295 3.54 30.88 6.74
N GLU A 296 2.53 30.16 7.20
CA GLU A 296 1.82 30.41 8.45
C GLU A 296 2.54 29.81 9.67
N HIS A 297 3.19 28.64 9.50
CA HIS A 297 3.69 27.84 10.64
C HIS A 297 5.21 27.87 10.79
N LEU A 298 5.97 28.18 9.74
CA LEU A 298 7.43 28.20 9.83
C LEU A 298 7.99 29.59 10.15
N PRO A 299 9.07 29.68 10.96
CA PRO A 299 9.67 30.95 11.32
C PRO A 299 10.22 31.69 10.09
N PRO A 300 10.26 33.04 10.10
CA PRO A 300 10.95 33.79 9.06
C PRO A 300 12.41 33.33 8.91
N GLY A 301 12.84 33.05 7.67
CA GLY A 301 14.20 32.57 7.37
C GLY A 301 14.37 31.05 7.31
N ASP A 302 13.36 30.27 7.68
CA ASP A 302 13.37 28.82 7.44
C ASP A 302 13.45 28.52 5.94
N SER A 303 14.39 27.66 5.54
CA SER A 303 14.63 27.31 4.13
C SER A 303 13.41 26.67 3.47
N LYS A 304 12.59 25.93 4.22
CA LYS A 304 11.38 25.29 3.70
C LYS A 304 10.34 26.32 3.24
N ARG A 305 10.38 27.58 3.73
CA ARG A 305 9.47 28.64 3.26
C ARG A 305 9.67 29.01 1.79
N ALA A 306 10.83 28.69 1.20
CA ALA A 306 11.13 28.88 -0.20
C ALA A 306 10.75 27.68 -1.08
N GLU A 307 10.38 26.53 -0.48
CA GLU A 307 9.97 25.34 -1.22
C GLU A 307 8.67 25.59 -1.99
N GLN A 308 8.54 24.90 -3.12
CA GLN A 308 7.35 24.91 -3.98
C GLN A 308 6.87 23.47 -4.13
N TYR A 309 5.56 23.29 -4.15
CA TYR A 309 4.93 21.97 -4.29
C TYR A 309 4.06 21.93 -5.53
N VAL A 310 4.24 20.91 -6.34
CA VAL A 310 3.48 20.72 -7.58
C VAL A 310 2.28 19.81 -7.37
N GLN A 311 2.30 18.94 -6.35
CA GLN A 311 1.19 18.05 -6.03
C GLN A 311 -0.09 18.83 -5.75
N GLY A 312 -1.14 18.56 -6.53
CA GLY A 312 -2.46 19.11 -6.29
C GLY A 312 -2.97 18.76 -4.90
N ASP A 313 -3.68 19.71 -4.27
CA ASP A 313 -4.17 19.50 -2.91
C ASP A 313 -5.15 18.33 -2.81
N VAL A 314 -6.05 18.23 -3.79
CA VAL A 314 -6.98 17.11 -3.97
C VAL A 314 -6.73 16.48 -5.33
N ASN A 315 -6.49 15.18 -5.34
CA ASN A 315 -6.52 14.36 -6.55
C ASN A 315 -7.79 13.51 -6.56
N THR A 316 -8.47 13.47 -7.71
CA THR A 316 -9.68 12.69 -7.93
C THR A 316 -9.47 11.77 -9.11
N THR A 317 -9.72 10.48 -8.91
CA THR A 317 -9.53 9.44 -9.92
C THR A 317 -10.80 8.60 -10.07
N MET A 318 -11.23 8.37 -11.31
CA MET A 318 -12.31 7.44 -11.67
C MET A 318 -11.69 6.23 -12.34
N ILE A 319 -12.04 5.03 -11.89
CA ILE A 319 -11.56 3.76 -12.42
C ILE A 319 -12.75 2.95 -12.95
N LYS A 320 -12.57 2.33 -14.12
CA LYS A 320 -13.51 1.38 -14.71
C LYS A 320 -12.98 -0.04 -14.51
N THR A 321 -13.85 -0.99 -14.18
CA THR A 321 -13.50 -2.42 -14.17
C THR A 321 -13.88 -3.09 -15.49
N LEU A 322 -13.29 -4.26 -15.79
CA LEU A 322 -13.61 -5.04 -16.99
C LEU A 322 -15.08 -5.47 -17.02
N HIS A 323 -15.70 -5.71 -15.86
CA HIS A 323 -17.14 -6.00 -15.76
C HIS A 323 -18.02 -4.76 -15.65
N GLY A 324 -17.46 -3.56 -15.86
CA GLY A 324 -18.22 -2.33 -16.03
C GLY A 324 -18.56 -1.59 -14.73
N LYS A 325 -18.08 -2.04 -13.58
CA LYS A 325 -18.22 -1.33 -12.30
C LYS A 325 -17.37 -0.06 -12.29
N THR A 326 -17.68 0.88 -11.41
CA THR A 326 -16.94 2.15 -11.28
C THR A 326 -16.41 2.34 -9.88
N ILE A 327 -15.19 2.86 -9.77
CA ILE A 327 -14.56 3.20 -8.49
C ILE A 327 -14.13 4.67 -8.51
N TYR A 328 -14.56 5.43 -7.52
CA TYR A 328 -14.05 6.78 -7.25
C TYR A 328 -12.95 6.70 -6.20
N VAL A 329 -11.77 7.25 -6.48
CA VAL A 329 -10.62 7.28 -5.55
C VAL A 329 -10.17 8.72 -5.34
N SER A 330 -10.13 9.16 -4.08
CA SER A 330 -9.67 10.50 -3.69
C SER A 330 -8.37 10.46 -2.89
N HIS A 331 -7.50 11.44 -3.09
CA HIS A 331 -6.32 11.67 -2.27
C HIS A 331 -6.24 13.14 -1.85
N ASP A 332 -6.26 13.38 -0.54
CA ASP A 332 -6.18 14.72 0.05
C ASP A 332 -5.38 14.65 1.35
N THR A 333 -4.12 15.05 1.26
CA THR A 333 -3.20 15.07 2.42
C THR A 333 -2.57 16.44 2.67
N ASN A 334 -3.11 17.47 2.01
CA ASN A 334 -2.55 18.81 1.97
C ASN A 334 -3.52 19.88 2.48
N LEU A 335 -4.71 19.50 2.96
CA LEU A 335 -5.74 20.42 3.46
C LEU A 335 -6.21 20.07 4.89
N PRO A 336 -6.71 21.06 5.66
CA PRO A 336 -7.32 20.82 6.96
C PRO A 336 -8.62 20.03 6.79
N ARG A 337 -8.70 18.83 7.38
CA ARG A 337 -9.92 18.01 7.34
C ARG A 337 -9.97 16.94 8.45
N PRO A 338 -11.17 16.46 8.82
CA PRO A 338 -11.33 15.21 9.55
C PRO A 338 -10.80 14.02 8.72
N TYR A 339 -10.27 12.98 9.38
CA TYR A 339 -9.83 11.76 8.70
C TYR A 339 -10.99 11.05 7.99
N SER A 340 -10.72 10.50 6.80
CA SER A 340 -11.67 9.63 6.09
C SER A 340 -10.96 8.74 5.05
N ARG A 341 -11.47 7.52 4.88
CA ARG A 341 -11.20 6.65 3.73
C ARG A 341 -12.38 6.56 2.75
N ILE A 342 -13.45 7.30 3.00
CA ILE A 342 -14.78 7.23 2.37
C ILE A 342 -15.48 5.86 2.56
N HIS A 343 -14.83 4.76 2.16
CA HIS A 343 -15.30 3.37 2.19
C HIS A 343 -16.81 3.25 1.94
N MET A 344 -17.20 3.45 0.69
CA MET A 344 -18.57 3.35 0.21
C MET A 344 -18.67 2.19 -0.78
N VAL A 345 -19.67 1.34 -0.61
CA VAL A 345 -19.96 0.22 -1.52
C VAL A 345 -21.45 0.23 -1.80
N GLN A 346 -21.82 0.34 -3.08
CA GLN A 346 -23.19 0.33 -3.56
C GLN A 346 -23.43 -0.89 -4.45
N GLY A 347 -24.45 -1.67 -4.12
CA GLY A 347 -25.04 -2.66 -5.00
C GLY A 347 -26.53 -2.43 -5.24
N THR A 348 -27.17 -3.36 -5.92
CA THR A 348 -28.59 -3.28 -6.30
C THR A 348 -29.56 -3.36 -5.12
N GLN A 349 -29.13 -3.94 -3.99
CA GLN A 349 -29.98 -4.19 -2.81
C GLN A 349 -29.48 -3.53 -1.54
N GLY A 350 -28.37 -2.80 -1.60
CA GLY A 350 -27.91 -2.08 -0.43
C GLY A 350 -26.69 -1.22 -0.67
N LEU A 351 -26.37 -0.47 0.37
CA LEU A 351 -25.34 0.55 0.39
C LEU A 351 -24.70 0.60 1.78
N PHE A 352 -23.38 0.54 1.82
CA PHE A 352 -22.60 0.95 2.97
C PHE A 352 -21.89 2.26 2.67
N HIS A 353 -21.78 3.15 3.66
CA HIS A 353 -20.98 4.36 3.56
C HIS A 353 -20.22 4.64 4.85
N GLY A 354 -18.90 4.76 4.79
CA GLY A 354 -18.03 5.07 5.92
C GLY A 354 -17.98 6.56 6.30
N TYR A 355 -17.44 6.84 7.49
CA TYR A 355 -17.08 8.19 7.97
C TYR A 355 -18.21 9.26 7.91
N PRO A 356 -19.26 9.15 8.75
CA PRO A 356 -19.52 8.09 9.73
C PRO A 356 -20.14 6.85 9.07
N HIS A 357 -19.81 5.68 9.63
CA HIS A 357 -20.29 4.38 9.16
C HIS A 357 -21.81 4.26 9.33
N ARG A 358 -22.46 3.85 8.25
CA ARG A 358 -23.91 3.67 8.15
C ARG A 358 -24.22 2.71 7.01
N VAL A 359 -25.34 2.01 7.13
CA VAL A 359 -25.73 0.99 6.16
C VAL A 359 -27.20 1.10 5.83
N HIS A 360 -27.56 0.67 4.63
CA HIS A 360 -28.94 0.46 4.22
C HIS A 360 -28.99 -0.82 3.40
N VAL A 361 -29.79 -1.80 3.84
CA VAL A 361 -30.02 -3.07 3.13
C VAL A 361 -31.51 -3.25 2.91
N GLU A 362 -31.90 -3.45 1.66
CA GLU A 362 -33.30 -3.65 1.27
C GLU A 362 -33.88 -4.87 1.99
N GLY A 363 -35.03 -4.69 2.66
CA GLY A 363 -35.70 -5.74 3.44
C GLY A 363 -35.16 -5.96 4.86
N ILE A 364 -34.07 -5.29 5.25
CA ILE A 364 -33.54 -5.29 6.62
C ILE A 364 -33.69 -3.90 7.24
N SER A 365 -33.12 -2.88 6.60
CA SER A 365 -33.09 -1.52 7.12
C SER A 365 -34.43 -0.79 6.88
N PRO A 366 -34.76 0.24 7.68
CA PRO A 366 -35.96 1.04 7.47
C PRO A 366 -35.95 1.76 6.10
N ASP A 367 -37.12 1.81 5.45
CA ASP A 367 -37.30 2.46 4.14
C ASP A 367 -36.73 3.88 4.12
N HIS A 368 -35.92 4.16 3.09
CA HIS A 368 -35.31 5.47 2.80
C HIS A 368 -34.45 6.04 3.94
N GLN A 369 -33.96 5.21 4.85
CA GLN A 369 -33.18 5.64 6.01
C GLN A 369 -31.88 4.86 6.15
N TRP A 370 -30.89 5.52 6.73
CA TRP A 370 -29.70 4.86 7.23
C TRP A 370 -30.00 4.12 8.53
N GLU A 371 -29.36 2.97 8.69
CA GLU A 371 -29.27 2.19 9.92
C GLU A 371 -27.84 2.29 10.47
N ASP A 372 -27.70 2.16 11.80
CA ASP A 372 -26.39 2.01 12.40
C ASP A 372 -25.85 0.63 12.02
N TRP A 373 -24.71 0.61 11.34
CA TRP A 373 -24.07 -0.63 10.91
C TRP A 373 -23.74 -1.57 12.09
N MET A 374 -23.56 -1.04 13.30
CA MET A 374 -23.32 -1.84 14.50
C MET A 374 -24.54 -2.64 14.96
N ASP A 375 -25.76 -2.23 14.62
CA ASP A 375 -26.97 -2.99 14.94
C ASP A 375 -26.99 -4.34 14.20
N LEU A 376 -26.22 -4.46 13.11
CA LEU A 376 -26.04 -5.66 12.29
C LEU A 376 -24.81 -6.51 12.72
N ARG A 377 -24.04 -6.08 13.73
CA ARG A 377 -22.78 -6.74 14.12
C ARG A 377 -22.98 -8.21 14.50
N ASP A 378 -23.98 -8.53 15.31
CA ASP A 378 -24.16 -9.89 15.85
C ASP A 378 -24.33 -10.95 14.75
N GLU A 379 -24.87 -10.56 13.59
CA GLU A 379 -25.10 -11.46 12.46
C GLU A 379 -23.96 -11.42 11.43
N TYR A 380 -23.34 -10.25 11.21
CA TYR A 380 -22.46 -10.03 10.05
C TYR A 380 -21.02 -9.63 10.40
N ASP A 381 -20.64 -9.50 11.67
CA ASP A 381 -19.25 -9.23 12.05
C ASP A 381 -18.30 -10.30 11.48
N HIS A 382 -17.09 -9.91 11.08
CA HIS A 382 -16.18 -10.87 10.46
C HIS A 382 -15.60 -11.83 11.52
N PRO A 383 -15.54 -13.16 11.27
CA PRO A 383 -15.11 -14.13 12.29
C PRO A 383 -13.70 -13.91 12.84
N ILE A 384 -12.81 -13.34 12.03
CA ILE A 384 -11.45 -12.96 12.47
C ILE A 384 -11.51 -11.91 13.58
N TRP A 385 -12.37 -10.91 13.48
CA TRP A 385 -12.56 -9.92 14.55
C TRP A 385 -13.10 -10.57 15.81
N ALA A 386 -14.11 -11.44 15.68
CA ALA A 386 -14.62 -12.19 16.84
C ALA A 386 -13.54 -13.05 17.54
N GLN A 387 -12.54 -13.54 16.80
CA GLN A 387 -11.43 -14.36 17.33
C GLN A 387 -10.29 -13.52 17.93
N LEU A 388 -10.00 -12.36 17.35
CA LEU A 388 -8.79 -11.59 17.64
C LEU A 388 -9.04 -10.26 18.37
N GLU A 389 -10.28 -9.85 18.62
CA GLU A 389 -10.63 -8.55 19.24
C GLU A 389 -9.86 -8.28 20.54
N GLU A 390 -9.73 -9.26 21.44
CA GLU A 390 -8.94 -9.10 22.67
C GLU A 390 -7.43 -9.02 22.38
N ARG A 391 -6.93 -9.84 21.45
CA ARG A 391 -5.51 -9.88 21.09
C ARG A 391 -5.07 -8.65 20.30
N SER A 392 -5.95 -8.04 19.53
CA SER A 392 -5.67 -6.84 18.73
C SER A 392 -5.89 -5.55 19.51
N ALA A 393 -6.54 -5.62 20.68
CA ALA A 393 -6.78 -4.45 21.53
C ALA A 393 -5.47 -3.70 21.83
N GLY A 394 -5.55 -2.36 21.72
CA GLY A 394 -4.42 -1.45 21.95
C GLY A 394 -3.35 -1.44 20.85
N ALA A 395 -3.45 -2.29 19.82
CA ALA A 395 -2.60 -2.17 18.63
C ALA A 395 -3.00 -0.96 17.78
N GLY A 396 -2.13 -0.58 16.85
CA GLY A 396 -2.31 0.59 16.00
C GLY A 396 -3.61 0.58 15.20
N HIS A 397 -4.09 1.78 14.89
CA HIS A 397 -5.28 2.03 14.06
C HIS A 397 -6.55 1.27 14.49
N GLY A 398 -6.72 0.97 15.78
CA GLY A 398 -7.92 0.29 16.30
C GLY A 398 -7.84 -1.24 16.26
N GLY A 399 -6.66 -1.82 15.99
CA GLY A 399 -6.42 -3.26 16.05
C GLY A 399 -6.12 -3.92 14.70
N MET A 400 -6.41 -3.24 13.59
CA MET A 400 -6.23 -3.77 12.24
C MET A 400 -4.78 -4.17 11.94
N ASP A 401 -3.81 -3.39 12.43
CA ASP A 401 -2.38 -3.64 12.22
C ASP A 401 -1.94 -4.99 12.80
N TYR A 402 -2.47 -5.35 13.97
CA TYR A 402 -2.16 -6.64 14.60
C TYR A 402 -2.76 -7.81 13.81
N ILE A 403 -4.00 -7.65 13.32
CA ILE A 403 -4.70 -8.69 12.57
C ILE A 403 -3.97 -8.96 11.25
N GLU A 404 -3.54 -7.90 10.57
CA GLU A 404 -2.73 -8.00 9.37
C GLU A 404 -1.43 -8.78 9.60
N ASP A 405 -0.62 -8.36 10.58
CA ASP A 405 0.64 -9.02 10.92
C ASP A 405 0.42 -10.49 11.29
N TYR A 406 -0.63 -10.75 12.08
CA TYR A 406 -1.04 -12.09 12.48
C TYR A 406 -1.40 -12.97 11.27
N GLN A 407 -2.18 -12.44 10.32
CA GLN A 407 -2.59 -13.17 9.12
C GLN A 407 -1.41 -13.49 8.20
N LEU A 408 -0.45 -12.58 8.05
CA LEU A 408 0.80 -12.85 7.33
C LEU A 408 1.58 -14.01 7.98
N VAL A 409 1.84 -13.92 9.28
CA VAL A 409 2.57 -14.98 10.01
C VAL A 409 1.80 -16.30 9.92
N ARG A 410 0.49 -16.28 10.11
CA ARG A 410 -0.36 -17.46 10.03
C ARG A 410 -0.29 -18.13 8.66
N ALA A 411 -0.32 -17.35 7.57
CA ALA A 411 -0.22 -17.89 6.21
C ALA A 411 1.09 -18.68 6.02
N LEU A 412 2.22 -18.12 6.48
CA LEU A 412 3.52 -18.78 6.44
C LEU A 412 3.57 -20.03 7.33
N ARG A 413 3.02 -19.94 8.54
CA ARG A 413 3.02 -21.07 9.48
C ARG A 413 2.17 -22.24 9.02
N GLU A 414 1.04 -21.96 8.36
CA GLU A 414 0.12 -22.97 7.86
C GLU A 414 0.43 -23.44 6.43
N GLY A 415 1.40 -22.81 5.74
CA GLY A 415 1.73 -23.10 4.34
C GLY A 415 0.56 -22.79 3.40
N LYS A 416 -0.04 -21.61 3.56
CA LYS A 416 -1.22 -21.14 2.81
C LYS A 416 -0.87 -19.94 1.93
N PRO A 417 -1.64 -19.71 0.84
CA PRO A 417 -1.61 -18.42 0.17
C PRO A 417 -1.93 -17.29 1.17
N THR A 418 -1.30 -16.13 0.96
CA THR A 418 -1.56 -14.92 1.72
C THR A 418 -2.88 -14.29 1.24
N ASP A 419 -3.60 -13.61 2.14
CA ASP A 419 -4.87 -12.94 1.80
C ASP A 419 -4.67 -11.94 0.64
N MET A 420 -3.56 -11.18 0.69
CA MET A 420 -3.05 -10.37 -0.41
C MET A 420 -1.77 -10.96 -0.99
N ASN A 421 -1.68 -11.02 -2.31
CA ASN A 421 -0.50 -11.53 -3.01
C ASN A 421 0.21 -10.41 -3.81
N VAL A 422 1.30 -10.77 -4.49
CA VAL A 422 2.12 -9.82 -5.26
C VAL A 422 1.34 -9.11 -6.38
N TYR A 423 0.32 -9.75 -6.95
CA TYR A 423 -0.50 -9.15 -8.00
C TYR A 423 -1.45 -8.10 -7.45
N ASP A 424 -1.96 -8.29 -6.22
CA ASP A 424 -2.74 -7.28 -5.51
C ASP A 424 -1.84 -6.09 -5.12
N ALA A 425 -0.65 -6.37 -4.60
CA ALA A 425 0.36 -5.36 -4.28
C ALA A 425 0.70 -4.49 -5.50
N ALA A 426 0.99 -5.12 -6.64
CA ALA A 426 1.28 -4.44 -7.90
C ALA A 426 0.06 -3.65 -8.43
N MET A 427 -1.13 -4.26 -8.45
CA MET A 427 -2.36 -3.63 -8.95
C MET A 427 -2.77 -2.39 -8.14
N LEU A 428 -2.67 -2.45 -6.81
CA LEU A 428 -3.01 -1.30 -5.97
C LEU A 428 -1.95 -0.19 -6.09
N SER A 429 -0.67 -0.58 -6.15
CA SER A 429 0.47 0.35 -6.22
C SER A 429 0.59 1.04 -7.57
N VAL A 430 0.24 0.36 -8.67
CA VAL A 430 0.36 0.94 -10.03
C VAL A 430 -0.54 2.17 -10.20
N ILE A 431 -1.59 2.33 -9.40
CA ILE A 431 -2.45 3.51 -9.44
C ILE A 431 -1.64 4.79 -9.17
N CYS A 432 -0.57 4.72 -8.37
CA CYS A 432 0.33 5.86 -8.14
C CYS A 432 0.84 6.48 -9.46
N PRO A 433 1.67 5.78 -10.26
CA PRO A 433 2.19 6.33 -11.52
C PRO A 433 1.11 6.57 -12.59
N LEU A 434 0.05 5.75 -12.65
CA LEU A 434 -0.98 5.92 -13.68
C LEU A 434 -1.81 7.20 -13.47
N THR A 435 -2.07 7.58 -12.21
CA THR A 435 -2.74 8.87 -11.94
C THR A 435 -1.88 10.05 -12.33
N GLU A 436 -0.57 9.99 -12.09
CA GLU A 436 0.39 11.01 -12.54
C GLU A 436 0.39 11.16 -14.07
N TRP A 437 0.38 10.04 -14.80
CA TRP A 437 0.34 10.05 -16.26
C TRP A 437 -0.95 10.65 -16.80
N SER A 438 -2.10 10.28 -16.21
CA SER A 438 -3.38 10.87 -16.58
C SER A 438 -3.37 12.39 -16.33
N VAL A 439 -2.95 12.84 -15.14
CA VAL A 439 -2.89 14.28 -14.80
C VAL A 439 -1.98 15.03 -15.77
N ALA A 440 -0.77 14.52 -16.02
CA ALA A 440 0.20 15.11 -16.94
C ALA A 440 -0.33 15.18 -18.39
N ASN A 441 -1.21 14.27 -18.77
CA ASN A 441 -1.78 14.19 -20.12
C ASN A 441 -3.21 14.75 -20.21
N ARG A 442 -3.53 15.81 -19.45
CA ARG A 442 -4.85 16.48 -19.47
C ARG A 442 -6.02 15.55 -19.16
N SER A 443 -5.81 14.61 -18.25
CA SER A 443 -6.81 13.65 -17.79
C SER A 443 -7.36 12.76 -18.90
N GLN A 444 -6.49 12.35 -19.82
CA GLN A 444 -6.79 11.27 -20.76
C GLN A 444 -6.86 9.92 -20.02
N PRO A 445 -7.70 8.98 -20.48
CA PRO A 445 -7.71 7.62 -19.95
C PRO A 445 -6.35 6.94 -20.04
N VAL A 446 -6.01 6.18 -19.01
CA VAL A 446 -4.78 5.38 -18.93
C VAL A 446 -5.17 3.95 -18.52
N ASP A 447 -4.75 2.98 -19.32
CA ASP A 447 -5.02 1.57 -19.07
C ASP A 447 -4.28 1.07 -17.81
N VAL A 448 -4.92 0.19 -17.04
CA VAL A 448 -4.33 -0.48 -15.90
C VAL A 448 -3.71 -1.82 -16.35
N PRO A 449 -2.40 -2.05 -16.13
CA PRO A 449 -1.78 -3.32 -16.50
C PRO A 449 -2.41 -4.52 -15.80
N ASP A 450 -2.64 -5.59 -16.56
CA ASP A 450 -2.99 -6.90 -16.00
C ASP A 450 -1.72 -7.65 -15.59
N PHE A 451 -1.38 -7.57 -14.29
CA PHE A 451 -0.26 -8.30 -13.71
C PHE A 451 -0.51 -9.81 -13.62
N THR A 452 -1.77 -10.25 -13.61
CA THR A 452 -2.16 -11.66 -13.51
C THR A 452 -2.13 -12.37 -14.86
N ARG A 453 -2.02 -11.62 -15.97
CA ARG A 453 -1.98 -12.14 -17.35
C ARG A 453 -3.16 -13.09 -17.62
N GLY A 454 -4.36 -12.65 -17.25
CA GLY A 454 -5.63 -13.35 -17.41
C GLY A 454 -6.00 -14.31 -16.27
N ARG A 455 -5.10 -14.58 -15.32
CA ARG A 455 -5.38 -15.53 -14.23
C ARG A 455 -6.41 -15.03 -13.22
N TRP A 456 -6.65 -13.73 -13.17
CA TRP A 456 -7.70 -13.14 -12.33
C TRP A 456 -9.08 -13.78 -12.56
N ALA A 457 -9.35 -14.29 -13.77
CA ALA A 457 -10.63 -14.91 -14.12
C ALA A 457 -10.78 -16.36 -13.61
N GLU A 458 -9.67 -17.00 -13.23
CA GLU A 458 -9.64 -18.42 -12.84
C GLU A 458 -9.29 -18.63 -11.35
N TRP A 459 -8.59 -17.67 -10.74
CA TRP A 459 -8.22 -17.77 -9.34
C TRP A 459 -9.43 -17.74 -8.41
N PRO A 460 -9.36 -18.47 -7.27
CA PRO A 460 -10.45 -18.50 -6.32
C PRO A 460 -10.71 -17.08 -5.77
N ARG A 461 -11.98 -16.82 -5.44
CA ARG A 461 -12.36 -15.61 -4.69
C ARG A 461 -11.57 -15.53 -3.39
N LEU A 462 -11.35 -14.30 -2.93
CA LEU A 462 -10.72 -14.08 -1.64
C LEU A 462 -11.64 -14.61 -0.54
N GLU A 463 -11.07 -15.44 0.34
CA GLU A 463 -11.60 -15.83 1.64
C GLU A 463 -10.47 -15.61 2.64
N PHE A 464 -10.67 -14.78 3.65
CA PHE A 464 -9.63 -14.52 4.64
C PHE A 464 -9.32 -15.80 5.43
N LEU A 465 -8.04 -16.07 5.69
CA LEU A 465 -7.65 -17.32 6.37
C LEU A 465 -8.37 -17.51 7.72
N GLY A 466 -9.00 -18.66 7.91
CA GLY A 466 -9.75 -19.01 9.11
C GLY A 466 -11.18 -18.45 9.17
N ALA A 467 -11.66 -17.76 8.13
CA ALA A 467 -13.07 -17.52 7.93
C ALA A 467 -13.74 -18.75 7.27
N PRO A 468 -15.00 -19.06 7.62
CA PRO A 468 -15.78 -20.04 6.89
C PRO A 468 -16.04 -19.51 5.47
N VAL A 469 -15.89 -20.38 4.47
CA VAL A 469 -16.21 -20.06 3.08
C VAL A 469 -17.71 -19.80 2.97
N VAL A 470 -18.08 -18.66 2.40
CA VAL A 470 -19.47 -18.36 2.04
C VAL A 470 -19.71 -18.91 0.65
N GLU A 471 -20.51 -19.97 0.54
CA GLU A 471 -20.83 -20.64 -0.74
C GLU A 471 -21.68 -19.79 -1.70
#